data_AF-A0A7Y9LEI1-F1
#
_entry.id   AF-A0A7Y9LEI1-F1
#
_cell.length_a   1.000
_cell.length_b   1.000
_cell.length_c   1.000
_cell.angle_alpha   90.00
_cell.angle_beta   90.00
_cell.angle_gamma   90.00
#
_symmetry.space_group_name_H-M   'P 1'
#
loop_
_entity.id
_entity.type
_entity.pdbx_description
1 polymer ?
#
loop_
_entity_poly.entity_id
_entity_poly.type
_entity_poly.pdbx_seq_one_letter_code
_entity_poly.pdbx_strand_id
1 'polypeptide(L)'
;MRILLVDLPPLIIPGVRDQLGSRHEMIMLDGVTLDRDACAAHAEVDLVIHAVQDHDDPATMIDTATRGTWNLLTTTSARRYLQLSTLRLLDDYDPGWAVDEAWAPRPDDDPVRLSAQLAELASREISRTTMINVKVLRLDRVLAAADFDRSPTGPDWLHVDDAVGYTVRAAECLIEEPDRPGWTVLHAVRGPGRFRTRGDLGFRPAHPGDPTPAGPAPQPPAEPGPVRVPAAGRPVIFGAGGPLGASAAEQLAAVPGLTATLTDVRPLAELAARAPQSPGAPLPAPARPPHSERLVDVTDQDQVLQAATGADCLINCTVIRHDVDAAFRVNVLGAYAIMKAAVEHGIRRVVQTGPAQVLLADPIGYASDRAVRPDTPARAGSAIYFLSKLLGSEICRIFAERYGIATPVLLFETLIAPTATDGWTSPFMISWPDAGRAIRAAATVPELPEPCPVLHVRAPSPHGRYRADGLAEVLGWQPEDSLDHRWARP
;
A
#
# COMPACT_ATOMS: atom_id res chain seq x y z
N MET A 1 31.73 10.45 5.99
CA MET A 1 30.38 10.38 5.40
C MET A 1 29.49 11.37 6.10
N ARG A 2 28.49 11.89 5.39
CA ARG A 2 27.43 12.75 5.91
C ARG A 2 26.20 11.88 6.17
N ILE A 3 25.80 11.79 7.42
CA ILE A 3 24.69 10.95 7.88
C ILE A 3 23.53 11.83 8.28
N LEU A 4 22.39 11.66 7.63
CA LEU A 4 21.16 12.37 7.93
C LEU A 4 20.29 11.53 8.87
N LEU A 5 19.91 12.11 10.01
CA LEU A 5 18.95 11.54 10.95
C LEU A 5 17.57 12.18 10.75
N VAL A 6 16.54 11.35 10.58
CA VAL A 6 15.17 11.78 10.27
C VAL A 6 14.16 11.06 11.15
N ASP A 7 13.37 11.78 11.93
CA ASP A 7 12.25 11.22 12.70
C ASP A 7 12.60 10.07 13.66
N LEU A 8 13.87 9.95 14.08
CA LEU A 8 14.30 8.94 15.06
C LEU A 8 13.58 9.17 16.41
N PRO A 9 13.31 8.10 17.18
CA PRO A 9 12.83 8.24 18.55
C PRO A 9 13.75 9.17 19.36
N PRO A 10 13.23 10.21 20.03
CA PRO A 10 14.05 11.18 20.75
C PRO A 10 15.02 10.56 21.77
N LEU A 11 14.64 9.41 22.34
CA LEU A 11 15.45 8.65 23.30
C LEU A 11 16.78 8.14 22.71
N ILE A 12 16.82 7.78 21.42
CA ILE A 12 18.04 7.18 20.82
C ILE A 12 18.94 8.20 20.13
N ILE A 13 18.42 9.39 19.77
CA ILE A 13 19.16 10.40 19.01
C ILE A 13 20.50 10.77 19.67
N PRO A 14 20.56 11.07 20.99
CA PRO A 14 21.82 11.45 21.62
C PRO A 14 22.90 10.36 21.51
N GLY A 15 22.53 9.10 21.77
CA GLY A 15 23.46 7.97 21.71
C GLY A 15 23.94 7.66 20.30
N VAL A 16 23.03 7.71 19.31
CA VAL A 16 23.39 7.51 17.89
C VAL A 16 24.36 8.62 17.41
N ARG A 17 24.08 9.88 17.78
CA ARG A 17 24.95 11.02 17.44
C ARG A 17 26.33 10.94 18.09
N ASP A 18 26.39 10.54 19.35
CA ASP A 18 27.65 10.38 20.08
C ASP A 18 28.55 9.33 19.42
N GLN A 19 28.01 8.13 19.18
CA GLN A 19 28.80 7.01 18.66
C GLN A 19 29.23 7.20 17.20
N LEU A 20 28.30 7.59 16.30
CA LEU A 20 28.62 7.80 14.88
C LEU A 20 29.34 9.13 14.62
N GLY A 21 29.06 10.17 15.41
CA GLY A 21 29.60 11.52 15.23
C GLY A 21 31.12 11.62 15.44
N SER A 22 31.72 10.62 16.09
CA SER A 22 33.18 10.51 16.21
C SER A 22 33.91 10.31 14.87
N ARG A 23 33.21 9.78 13.84
CA ARG A 23 33.78 9.43 12.52
C ARG A 23 33.04 10.06 11.34
N HIS A 24 31.84 10.59 11.59
CA HIS A 24 30.92 11.03 10.54
C HIS A 24 30.29 12.37 10.89
N GLU A 25 29.92 13.13 9.86
CA GLU A 25 29.18 14.38 10.03
C GLU A 25 27.70 14.03 10.24
N MET A 26 27.14 14.45 11.38
CA MET A 26 25.75 14.15 11.74
C MET A 26 24.84 15.33 11.44
N ILE A 27 23.93 15.15 10.50
CA ILE A 27 22.96 16.15 10.03
C ILE A 27 21.58 15.76 10.54
N MET A 28 20.78 16.74 10.94
CA MET A 28 19.35 16.56 11.23
C MET A 28 18.55 17.10 10.05
N LEU A 29 17.39 16.51 9.77
CA LEU A 29 16.45 17.11 8.84
C LEU A 29 16.02 18.50 9.38
N ASP A 30 16.04 19.50 8.50
CA ASP A 30 15.47 20.82 8.79
C ASP A 30 14.10 20.87 8.10
N GLY A 31 13.02 20.83 8.88
CA GLY A 31 11.66 20.67 8.38
C GLY A 31 11.08 19.27 8.65
N VAL A 32 10.15 18.83 7.78
CA VAL A 32 9.41 17.57 7.91
C VAL A 32 9.49 16.77 6.61
N THR A 33 9.37 15.45 6.69
CA THR A 33 9.47 14.56 5.51
C THR A 33 8.33 14.76 4.50
N LEU A 34 7.20 15.32 4.94
CA LEU A 34 6.08 15.71 4.07
C LEU A 34 6.40 16.93 3.20
N ASP A 35 7.41 17.72 3.56
CA ASP A 35 7.95 18.78 2.71
C ASP A 35 9.04 18.19 1.81
N ARG A 36 8.71 18.11 0.52
CA ARG A 36 9.59 17.54 -0.48
C ARG A 36 10.86 18.37 -0.67
N ASP A 37 10.77 19.69 -0.57
CA ASP A 37 11.91 20.59 -0.75
C ASP A 37 12.84 20.52 0.46
N ALA A 38 12.28 20.35 1.67
CA ALA A 38 13.06 20.07 2.87
C ALA A 38 13.89 18.77 2.74
N CYS A 39 13.30 17.70 2.19
CA CYS A 39 14.04 16.47 1.91
C CYS A 39 15.12 16.68 0.82
N ALA A 40 14.79 17.42 -0.24
CA ALA A 40 15.69 17.68 -1.36
C ALA A 40 16.86 18.62 -1.02
N ALA A 41 16.71 19.49 -0.03
CA ALA A 41 17.77 20.38 0.45
C ALA A 41 19.00 19.61 0.98
N HIS A 42 18.81 18.33 1.33
CA HIS A 42 19.84 17.46 1.87
C HIS A 42 20.43 16.57 0.75
N ALA A 43 20.84 17.22 -0.35
CA ALA A 43 21.34 16.57 -1.57
C ALA A 43 22.82 16.13 -1.51
N GLU A 44 23.48 16.22 -0.35
CA GLU A 44 24.87 15.79 -0.16
C GLU A 44 25.01 14.90 1.08
N VAL A 45 24.17 13.89 1.18
CA VAL A 45 24.18 12.88 2.25
C VAL A 45 24.52 11.51 1.68
N ASP A 46 25.31 10.73 2.42
CA ASP A 46 25.77 9.39 2.02
C ASP A 46 24.86 8.29 2.57
N LEU A 47 24.33 8.51 3.78
CA LEU A 47 23.46 7.61 4.53
C LEU A 47 22.32 8.40 5.17
N VAL A 48 21.12 7.86 5.07
CA VAL A 48 19.95 8.33 5.82
C VAL A 48 19.57 7.27 6.85
N ILE A 49 19.44 7.66 8.11
CA ILE A 49 18.81 6.84 9.16
C ILE A 49 17.46 7.49 9.45
N HIS A 50 16.38 6.76 9.23
CA HIS A 50 15.03 7.29 9.43
C HIS A 50 14.10 6.32 10.14
N ALA A 51 13.08 6.85 10.79
CA ALA A 51 11.99 6.05 11.37
C ALA A 51 10.63 6.59 10.91
N VAL A 52 9.56 5.87 11.26
CA VAL A 52 8.20 6.42 11.18
C VAL A 52 7.91 7.13 12.50
N GLN A 53 7.51 8.40 12.44
CA GLN A 53 7.15 9.17 13.63
C GLN A 53 5.77 8.75 14.16
N ASP A 54 5.66 8.59 15.47
CA ASP A 54 4.36 8.43 16.13
C ASP A 54 3.57 9.75 16.07
N HIS A 55 2.26 9.66 15.82
CA HIS A 55 1.35 10.80 15.73
C HIS A 55 -0.04 10.43 16.26
N ASP A 56 -0.72 11.38 16.92
CA ASP A 56 -2.05 11.13 17.49
C ASP A 56 -3.13 10.93 16.42
N ASP A 57 -2.96 11.57 15.25
CA ASP A 57 -3.81 11.36 14.08
C ASP A 57 -3.26 10.23 13.19
N PRO A 58 -3.97 9.10 13.04
CA PRO A 58 -3.57 7.99 12.18
C PRO A 58 -3.36 8.36 10.71
N ALA A 59 -4.15 9.29 10.16
CA ALA A 59 -4.01 9.66 8.75
C ALA A 59 -2.70 10.41 8.50
N THR A 60 -2.36 11.34 9.39
CA THR A 60 -1.04 12.01 9.37
C THR A 60 0.09 11.00 9.53
N MET A 61 -0.05 10.01 10.43
CA MET A 61 0.98 8.95 10.59
C MET A 61 1.18 8.15 9.30
N ILE A 62 0.09 7.75 8.63
CA ILE A 62 0.15 7.01 7.36
C ILE A 62 0.74 7.87 6.24
N ASP A 63 0.39 9.15 6.15
CA ASP A 63 0.94 10.06 5.13
C ASP A 63 2.45 10.24 5.32
N THR A 64 2.92 10.49 6.54
CA THR A 64 4.34 10.56 6.87
C THR A 64 5.06 9.25 6.56
N ALA A 65 4.48 8.11 6.92
CA ALA A 65 5.05 6.80 6.66
C ALA A 65 5.13 6.43 5.16
N THR A 66 4.25 6.98 4.34
CA THR A 66 4.18 6.69 2.90
C THR A 66 4.80 7.79 2.05
N ARG A 67 4.17 8.97 2.00
CA ARG A 67 4.67 10.13 1.26
C ARG A 67 6.00 10.62 1.80
N GLY A 68 6.16 10.68 3.12
CA GLY A 68 7.42 11.11 3.75
C GLY A 68 8.57 10.18 3.38
N THR A 69 8.38 8.87 3.48
CA THR A 69 9.35 7.85 3.01
C THR A 69 9.66 8.02 1.52
N TRP A 70 8.65 8.22 0.67
CA TRP A 70 8.89 8.39 -0.76
C TRP A 70 9.66 9.68 -1.07
N ASN A 71 9.31 10.81 -0.44
CA ASN A 71 10.06 12.05 -0.57
C ASN A 71 11.51 11.85 -0.19
N LEU A 72 11.77 11.27 0.98
CA LEU A 72 13.11 11.04 1.51
C LEU A 72 13.97 10.18 0.56
N LEU A 73 13.45 9.03 0.13
CA LEU A 73 14.19 8.07 -0.70
C LEU A 73 14.33 8.50 -2.17
N THR A 74 13.54 9.47 -2.64
CA THR A 74 13.57 9.91 -4.05
C THR A 74 14.17 11.29 -4.26
N THR A 75 14.46 12.04 -3.19
CA THR A 75 15.02 13.40 -3.30
C THR A 75 16.38 13.57 -2.64
N THR A 76 16.70 12.79 -1.61
CA THR A 76 18.05 12.83 -1.04
C THR A 76 19.05 12.16 -1.98
N SER A 77 20.33 12.53 -1.86
CA SER A 77 21.41 11.92 -2.64
C SER A 77 21.90 10.58 -2.10
N ALA A 78 21.38 10.14 -0.94
CA ALA A 78 21.87 8.94 -0.28
C ALA A 78 21.65 7.72 -1.16
N ARG A 79 22.64 6.83 -1.12
CA ARG A 79 22.56 5.49 -1.69
C ARG A 79 22.28 4.43 -0.64
N ARG A 80 22.32 4.80 0.64
CA ARG A 80 22.17 3.92 1.79
C ARG A 80 21.07 4.47 2.70
N TYR A 81 20.14 3.63 3.07
CA TYR A 81 19.04 3.97 3.98
C TYR A 81 18.93 2.90 5.07
N LEU A 82 18.98 3.32 6.32
CA LEU A 82 18.62 2.51 7.47
C LEU A 82 17.26 2.97 7.98
N GLN A 83 16.23 2.17 7.72
CA GLN A 83 14.88 2.41 8.20
C GLN A 83 14.67 1.69 9.54
N LEU A 84 14.36 2.42 10.60
CA LEU A 84 13.89 1.85 11.85
C LEU A 84 12.40 1.52 11.72
N SER A 85 12.07 0.27 12.01
CA SER A 85 10.71 -0.29 11.99
C SER A 85 10.45 -1.03 13.30
N THR A 86 9.36 -1.80 13.38
CA THR A 86 8.93 -2.46 14.61
C THR A 86 8.78 -3.98 14.45
N LEU A 87 9.16 -4.73 15.49
CA LEU A 87 8.90 -6.17 15.60
C LEU A 87 7.41 -6.48 15.77
N ARG A 88 6.60 -5.48 16.14
CA ARG A 88 5.14 -5.62 16.29
C ARG A 88 4.41 -6.01 15.02
N LEU A 89 5.04 -5.84 13.85
CA LEU A 89 4.56 -6.38 12.58
C LEU A 89 4.39 -7.92 12.56
N LEU A 90 4.94 -8.61 13.56
CA LEU A 90 4.94 -10.06 13.70
C LEU A 90 4.05 -10.53 14.88
N ASP A 91 3.32 -9.63 15.54
CA ASP A 91 2.53 -9.93 16.75
C ASP A 91 1.43 -10.96 16.49
N ASP A 92 0.88 -10.99 15.28
CA ASP A 92 -0.20 -11.92 14.89
C ASP A 92 0.28 -13.35 14.61
N TYR A 93 1.58 -13.63 14.80
CA TYR A 93 2.08 -15.01 14.88
C TYR A 93 1.94 -15.54 16.31
N ASP A 94 1.57 -16.82 16.40
CA ASP A 94 1.54 -17.56 17.67
C ASP A 94 2.88 -17.37 18.42
N PRO A 95 2.87 -16.91 19.69
CA PRO A 95 4.08 -16.65 20.46
C PRO A 95 5.01 -17.85 20.66
N GLY A 96 4.53 -19.08 20.44
CA GLY A 96 5.36 -20.29 20.47
C GLY A 96 6.26 -20.44 19.24
N TRP A 97 6.04 -19.67 18.16
CA TRP A 97 6.94 -19.67 17.01
C TRP A 97 8.23 -18.91 17.29
N ALA A 98 9.33 -19.49 16.81
CA ALA A 98 10.59 -18.78 16.66
C ALA A 98 10.61 -18.04 15.32
N VAL A 99 10.48 -16.71 15.36
CA VAL A 99 10.30 -15.86 14.19
C VAL A 99 11.63 -15.15 13.86
N ASP A 100 12.07 -15.26 12.61
CA ASP A 100 13.29 -14.62 12.09
C ASP A 100 12.98 -13.65 10.95
N GLU A 101 13.99 -13.00 10.36
CA GLU A 101 13.80 -11.95 9.37
C GLU A 101 13.23 -12.43 8.02
N ALA A 102 13.09 -13.73 7.80
CA ALA A 102 12.45 -14.25 6.58
C ALA A 102 10.94 -14.43 6.71
N TRP A 103 10.37 -14.22 7.90
CA TRP A 103 8.94 -14.26 8.08
C TRP A 103 8.29 -12.98 7.55
N ALA A 104 7.17 -13.14 6.85
CA ALA A 104 6.41 -12.03 6.31
C ALA A 104 5.67 -11.30 7.45
N PRO A 105 5.61 -9.96 7.44
CA PRO A 105 4.72 -9.20 8.32
C PRO A 105 3.26 -9.66 8.24
N ARG A 106 2.55 -9.60 9.36
CA ARG A 106 1.09 -9.74 9.47
C ARG A 106 0.53 -8.53 10.23
N PRO A 107 0.53 -7.34 9.61
CA PRO A 107 0.00 -6.12 10.24
C PRO A 107 -1.53 -6.17 10.29
N ASP A 108 -2.08 -5.33 11.15
CA ASP A 108 -3.52 -5.07 11.23
C ASP A 108 -3.82 -3.56 11.08
N ASP A 109 -5.01 -3.15 11.49
CA ASP A 109 -5.49 -1.78 11.40
C ASP A 109 -4.98 -0.84 12.52
N ASP A 110 -4.10 -1.32 13.41
CA ASP A 110 -3.38 -0.47 14.36
C ASP A 110 -2.51 0.54 13.61
N PRO A 111 -2.66 1.86 13.84
CA PRO A 111 -1.96 2.89 13.07
C PRO A 111 -0.45 2.72 13.03
N VAL A 112 0.17 2.31 14.14
CA VAL A 112 1.64 2.11 14.23
C VAL A 112 2.08 0.95 13.34
N ARG A 113 1.44 -0.22 13.45
CA ARG A 113 1.76 -1.39 12.62
C ARG A 113 1.41 -1.17 11.15
N LEU A 114 0.28 -0.54 10.85
CA LEU A 114 -0.11 -0.21 9.49
C LEU A 114 0.91 0.72 8.84
N SER A 115 1.31 1.79 9.55
CA SER A 115 2.27 2.76 9.04
C SER A 115 3.66 2.16 8.85
N ALA A 116 4.13 1.34 9.79
CA ALA A 116 5.39 0.61 9.66
C ALA A 116 5.39 -0.34 8.44
N GLN A 117 4.30 -1.10 8.23
CA GLN A 117 4.16 -1.97 7.05
C GLN A 117 4.24 -1.16 5.76
N LEU A 118 3.48 -0.07 5.68
CA LEU A 118 3.39 0.73 4.47
C LEU A 118 4.73 1.42 4.15
N ALA A 119 5.46 1.86 5.18
CA ALA A 119 6.81 2.40 5.02
C ALA A 119 7.80 1.32 4.52
N GLU A 120 7.80 0.12 5.14
CA GLU A 120 8.63 -0.99 4.66
C GLU A 120 8.31 -1.38 3.21
N LEU A 121 7.02 -1.46 2.85
CA LEU A 121 6.57 -1.77 1.50
C LEU A 121 7.01 -0.69 0.50
N ALA A 122 6.85 0.59 0.85
CA ALA A 122 7.31 1.70 0.04
C ALA A 122 8.81 1.62 -0.22
N SER A 123 9.62 1.50 0.83
CA SER A 123 11.07 1.39 0.71
C SER A 123 11.51 0.19 -0.12
N ARG A 124 10.86 -0.97 0.03
CA ARG A 124 11.15 -2.18 -0.76
C ARG A 124 10.86 -1.99 -2.24
N GLU A 125 9.75 -1.37 -2.59
CA GLU A 125 9.41 -1.15 -4.01
C GLU A 125 10.29 -0.07 -4.64
N ILE A 126 10.65 0.98 -3.90
CA ILE A 126 11.57 2.00 -4.38
C ILE A 126 12.95 1.38 -4.65
N SER A 127 13.51 0.61 -3.69
CA SER A 127 14.85 0.02 -3.84
C SER A 127 14.97 -1.03 -4.94
N ARG A 128 13.84 -1.59 -5.41
CA ARG A 128 13.81 -2.50 -6.56
C ARG A 128 14.14 -1.82 -7.88
N THR A 129 13.69 -0.57 -8.05
CA THR A 129 13.82 0.16 -9.33
C THR A 129 14.81 1.32 -9.28
N THR A 130 15.43 1.56 -8.13
CA THR A 130 16.46 2.60 -7.95
C THR A 130 17.77 1.99 -7.46
N MET A 131 18.85 2.76 -7.56
CA MET A 131 20.20 2.33 -7.16
C MET A 131 20.48 2.62 -5.68
N ILE A 132 19.58 2.20 -4.79
CA ILE A 132 19.71 2.41 -3.34
C ILE A 132 19.70 1.09 -2.58
N ASN A 133 20.45 1.03 -1.49
CA ASN A 133 20.46 -0.07 -0.52
C ASN A 133 19.65 0.33 0.71
N VAL A 134 18.55 -0.37 0.97
CA VAL A 134 17.73 -0.17 2.16
C VAL A 134 17.92 -1.35 3.11
N LYS A 135 18.27 -1.05 4.36
CA LYS A 135 18.17 -1.98 5.49
C LYS A 135 17.04 -1.53 6.40
N VAL A 136 16.15 -2.45 6.73
CA VAL A 136 15.16 -2.26 7.78
C VAL A 136 15.69 -2.88 9.06
N LEU A 137 15.69 -2.13 10.16
CA LEU A 137 15.96 -2.63 11.50
C LEU A 137 14.67 -2.58 12.31
N ARG A 138 14.07 -3.74 12.56
CA ARG A 138 12.88 -3.86 13.40
C ARG A 138 13.27 -3.89 14.87
N LEU A 139 12.73 -2.96 15.63
CA LEU A 139 12.96 -2.79 17.05
C LEU A 139 11.73 -3.24 17.85
N ASP A 140 11.97 -3.76 19.05
CA ASP A 140 10.96 -3.80 20.12
C ASP A 140 10.71 -2.38 20.65
N ARG A 141 9.75 -2.22 21.56
CA ARG A 141 9.44 -0.93 22.19
C ARG A 141 10.67 -0.42 22.97
N VAL A 142 11.22 0.72 22.52
CA VAL A 142 12.39 1.34 23.16
C VAL A 142 11.98 2.05 24.44
N LEU A 143 12.67 1.75 25.55
CA LEU A 143 12.44 2.35 26.86
C LEU A 143 13.67 3.08 27.40
N ALA A 144 13.43 4.17 28.12
CA ALA A 144 14.46 4.86 28.88
C ALA A 144 14.97 3.96 30.03
N ALA A 145 16.25 4.12 30.41
CA ALA A 145 16.89 3.32 31.45
C ALA A 145 16.09 3.30 32.76
N ALA A 146 15.64 4.47 33.22
CA ALA A 146 14.87 4.58 34.47
C ALA A 146 13.53 3.83 34.43
N ASP A 147 12.87 3.73 33.27
CA ASP A 147 11.61 3.01 33.13
C ASP A 147 11.84 1.50 32.98
N PHE A 148 12.92 1.12 32.31
CA PHE A 148 13.35 -0.28 32.20
C PHE A 148 13.71 -0.86 33.58
N ASP A 149 14.44 -0.10 34.41
CA ASP A 149 14.87 -0.50 35.75
C ASP A 149 13.72 -0.62 36.76
N ARG A 150 12.61 0.11 36.54
CA ARG A 150 11.46 0.13 37.46
C ARG A 150 10.58 -1.13 37.39
N SER A 151 10.88 -2.09 36.50
CA SER A 151 10.08 -3.28 36.17
C SER A 151 8.70 -2.94 35.60
N PRO A 152 8.25 -3.56 34.49
CA PRO A 152 8.32 -5.01 34.19
C PRO A 152 9.33 -5.44 33.12
N THR A 153 9.74 -6.70 33.08
CA THR A 153 10.37 -7.30 31.90
C THR A 153 9.30 -7.66 30.86
N GLY A 154 8.66 -6.65 30.27
CA GLY A 154 7.70 -6.86 29.18
C GLY A 154 8.36 -7.62 28.02
N PRO A 155 7.67 -8.56 27.34
CA PRO A 155 8.27 -9.40 26.31
C PRO A 155 8.66 -8.62 25.03
N ASP A 156 8.15 -7.40 24.88
CA ASP A 156 8.26 -6.52 23.71
C ASP A 156 9.14 -5.29 23.96
N TRP A 157 10.02 -5.33 24.98
CA TRP A 157 10.80 -4.16 25.42
C TRP A 157 12.27 -4.25 25.02
N LEU A 158 12.85 -3.10 24.67
CA LEU A 158 14.25 -2.91 24.33
C LEU A 158 14.84 -1.74 25.12
N HIS A 159 15.95 -1.97 25.82
CA HIS A 159 16.66 -0.91 26.52
C HIS A 159 17.22 0.13 25.53
N VAL A 160 17.18 1.42 25.87
CA VAL A 160 17.66 2.52 25.01
C VAL A 160 19.10 2.32 24.52
N ASP A 161 20.02 1.87 25.37
CA ASP A 161 21.42 1.63 24.97
C ASP A 161 21.57 0.50 23.95
N ASP A 162 20.73 -0.54 24.06
CA ASP A 162 20.75 -1.66 23.11
C ASP A 162 20.12 -1.23 21.78
N ALA A 163 19.06 -0.42 21.81
CA ALA A 163 18.49 0.18 20.60
C ALA A 163 19.53 1.05 19.87
N VAL A 164 20.25 1.91 20.59
CA VAL A 164 21.36 2.71 20.05
C VAL A 164 22.42 1.79 19.44
N GLY A 165 22.87 0.76 20.18
CA GLY A 165 23.90 -0.16 19.72
C GLY A 165 23.51 -0.92 18.44
N TYR A 166 22.28 -1.40 18.35
CA TYR A 166 21.75 -2.01 17.13
C TYR A 166 21.67 -1.03 15.96
N THR A 167 21.17 0.19 16.19
CA THR A 167 21.10 1.23 15.15
C THR A 167 22.49 1.59 14.62
N VAL A 168 23.44 1.85 15.52
CA VAL A 168 24.83 2.18 15.15
C VAL A 168 25.47 1.03 14.38
N ARG A 169 25.32 -0.21 14.87
CA ARG A 169 25.94 -1.35 14.20
C ARG A 169 25.33 -1.63 12.83
N ALA A 170 24.02 -1.53 12.69
CA ALA A 170 23.36 -1.66 11.39
C ALA A 170 23.80 -0.57 10.39
N ALA A 171 24.01 0.66 10.88
CA ALA A 171 24.54 1.77 10.08
C ALA A 171 25.99 1.50 9.63
N GLU A 172 26.87 1.06 10.54
CA GLU A 172 28.25 0.69 10.20
C GLU A 172 28.31 -0.44 9.16
N CYS A 173 27.52 -1.51 9.34
CA CYS A 173 27.45 -2.59 8.35
C CYS A 173 27.02 -2.07 6.97
N LEU A 174 26.06 -1.14 6.93
CA LEU A 174 25.60 -0.54 5.67
C LEU A 174 26.67 0.36 5.03
N ILE A 175 27.47 1.06 5.84
CA ILE A 175 28.59 1.89 5.40
C ILE A 175 29.70 1.03 4.77
N GLU A 176 29.99 -0.13 5.36
CA GLU A 176 31.01 -1.07 4.90
C GLU A 176 30.61 -1.83 3.61
N GLU A 177 29.32 -1.90 3.31
CA GLU A 177 28.80 -2.58 2.11
C GLU A 177 29.11 -1.81 0.82
N PRO A 178 29.38 -2.53 -0.30
CA PRO A 178 29.56 -1.90 -1.60
C PRO A 178 28.28 -1.20 -2.05
N ASP A 179 28.44 -0.13 -2.84
CA ASP A 179 27.34 0.58 -3.49
C ASP A 179 26.61 -0.34 -4.50
N ARG A 180 25.51 -0.94 -4.06
CA ARG A 180 24.62 -1.75 -4.90
C ARG A 180 23.18 -1.66 -4.39
N PRO A 181 22.17 -1.79 -5.26
CA PRO A 181 20.79 -1.85 -4.82
C PRO A 181 20.58 -3.05 -3.90
N GLY A 182 19.74 -2.87 -2.88
CA GLY A 182 19.57 -3.88 -1.84
C GLY A 182 18.33 -3.66 -0.99
N TRP A 183 17.80 -4.78 -0.49
CA TRP A 183 16.75 -4.82 0.51
C TRP A 183 17.12 -5.89 1.53
N THR A 184 17.30 -5.49 2.79
CA THR A 184 17.55 -6.43 3.90
C THR A 184 16.69 -6.06 5.09
N VAL A 185 16.17 -7.07 5.78
CA VAL A 185 15.49 -6.91 7.07
C VAL A 185 16.39 -7.47 8.17
N LEU A 186 16.45 -6.77 9.29
CA LEU A 186 17.23 -7.10 10.49
C LEU A 186 16.31 -7.01 11.71
N HIS A 187 16.47 -7.92 12.66
CA HIS A 187 15.82 -7.83 13.97
C HIS A 187 16.80 -7.38 15.05
N ALA A 188 16.43 -6.39 15.86
CA ALA A 188 17.11 -6.10 17.12
C ALA A 188 16.60 -7.05 18.21
N VAL A 189 17.35 -8.13 18.47
CA VAL A 189 16.91 -9.21 19.36
C VAL A 189 17.50 -9.05 20.76
N ARG A 190 16.63 -8.90 21.76
CA ARG A 190 16.97 -8.81 23.20
C ARG A 190 17.61 -10.08 23.83
N GLY A 191 18.21 -10.99 23.07
CA GLY A 191 18.74 -12.27 23.57
C GLY A 191 17.76 -13.45 23.42
N PRO A 192 17.76 -14.44 24.33
CA PRO A 192 16.93 -15.65 24.17
C PRO A 192 15.44 -15.30 24.22
N GLY A 193 14.73 -15.45 23.11
CA GLY A 193 13.29 -15.16 23.03
C GLY A 193 12.66 -15.74 21.76
N ARG A 194 11.42 -15.32 21.48
CA ARG A 194 10.72 -15.76 20.26
C ARG A 194 11.35 -15.21 18.97
N PHE A 195 11.93 -14.00 19.02
CA PHE A 195 12.59 -13.40 17.87
C PHE A 195 14.02 -13.89 17.74
N ARG A 196 14.43 -14.18 16.51
CA ARG A 196 15.78 -14.64 16.14
C ARG A 196 16.35 -13.78 15.03
N THR A 197 17.67 -13.87 14.86
CA THR A 197 18.38 -13.30 13.72
C THR A 197 18.92 -14.41 12.82
N ARG A 198 18.86 -14.19 11.50
CA ARG A 198 19.50 -15.00 10.45
C ARG A 198 20.92 -14.53 10.18
N GLY A 199 21.17 -13.25 10.37
CA GLY A 199 22.49 -12.63 10.26
C GLY A 199 23.07 -12.31 11.63
N ASP A 200 24.40 -12.29 11.71
CA ASP A 200 25.11 -11.75 12.86
C ASP A 200 25.47 -10.29 12.57
N LEU A 201 24.80 -9.36 13.25
CA LEU A 201 25.23 -7.95 13.22
C LEU A 201 26.53 -7.74 14.00
N GLY A 202 26.99 -8.72 14.77
CA GLY A 202 28.15 -8.61 15.64
C GLY A 202 27.88 -7.77 16.90
N PHE A 203 26.61 -7.43 17.16
CA PHE A 203 26.18 -6.71 18.36
C PHE A 203 25.52 -7.67 19.35
N ARG A 204 25.92 -7.56 20.62
CA ARG A 204 25.32 -8.31 21.72
C ARG A 204 24.65 -7.31 22.68
N PRO A 205 23.35 -7.46 22.97
CA PRO A 205 22.66 -6.54 23.87
C PRO A 205 23.23 -6.68 25.28
N ALA A 206 23.42 -5.54 25.95
CA ALA A 206 23.87 -5.47 27.34
C ALA A 206 22.72 -5.73 28.32
N HIS A 207 21.47 -5.53 27.89
CA HIS A 207 20.27 -5.71 28.70
C HIS A 207 19.39 -6.80 28.06
N PRO A 208 19.84 -8.06 28.04
CA PRO A 208 19.05 -9.13 27.47
C PRO A 208 17.77 -9.32 28.29
N GLY A 209 16.68 -9.59 27.59
CA GLY A 209 15.43 -9.90 28.26
C GLY A 209 15.33 -11.35 28.70
N ASP A 210 14.29 -11.63 29.47
CA ASP A 210 14.04 -12.97 29.98
C ASP A 210 13.73 -13.98 28.86
N PRO A 211 14.20 -15.23 28.98
CA PRO A 211 13.82 -16.31 28.08
C PRO A 211 12.31 -16.47 28.01
N THR A 212 11.76 -16.52 26.78
CA THR A 212 10.37 -16.92 26.58
C THR A 212 10.23 -18.40 26.96
N PRO A 213 9.39 -18.77 27.95
CA PRO A 213 9.21 -20.17 28.33
C PRO A 213 8.61 -20.98 27.18
N ALA A 214 8.97 -22.27 27.11
CA ALA A 214 8.40 -23.18 26.12
C ALA A 214 6.88 -23.32 26.34
N GLY A 215 6.10 -22.91 25.34
CA GLY A 215 4.65 -23.02 25.33
C GLY A 215 4.16 -24.34 24.71
N PRO A 216 2.83 -24.50 24.55
CA PRO A 216 2.27 -25.56 23.72
C PRO A 216 2.78 -25.46 22.26
N ALA A 217 2.59 -26.52 21.47
CA ALA A 217 2.94 -26.49 20.06
C ALA A 217 2.22 -25.33 19.35
N PRO A 218 2.94 -24.44 18.67
CA PRO A 218 2.35 -23.24 18.09
C PRO A 218 1.47 -23.59 16.89
N GLN A 219 0.43 -22.80 16.66
CA GLN A 219 -0.48 -23.01 15.54
C GLN A 219 -0.04 -22.23 14.29
N PRO A 220 -0.17 -22.80 13.08
CA PRO A 220 0.06 -22.04 11.86
C PRO A 220 -0.95 -20.89 11.77
N PRO A 221 -0.57 -19.80 11.09
CA PRO A 221 -1.50 -18.72 10.83
C PRO A 221 -2.75 -19.21 10.10
N ALA A 222 -3.92 -18.69 10.47
CA ALA A 222 -5.14 -18.91 9.70
C ALA A 222 -5.02 -18.24 8.32
N GLU A 223 -5.41 -18.98 7.29
CA GLU A 223 -5.59 -18.45 5.94
C GLU A 223 -6.96 -17.76 5.84
N PRO A 224 -7.08 -16.63 5.13
CA PRO A 224 -8.36 -15.98 4.89
C PRO A 224 -9.33 -16.93 4.17
N GLY A 225 -10.57 -17.01 4.67
CA GLY A 225 -11.62 -17.84 4.10
C GLY A 225 -12.53 -17.09 3.10
N PRO A 226 -13.43 -17.80 2.40
CA PRO A 226 -14.41 -17.18 1.52
C PRO A 226 -15.32 -16.19 2.24
N VAL A 227 -15.70 -15.12 1.54
CA VAL A 227 -16.59 -14.07 2.08
C VAL A 227 -17.89 -14.04 1.30
N ARG A 228 -19.01 -14.23 2.02
CA ARG A 228 -20.37 -14.13 1.46
C ARG A 228 -21.01 -12.79 1.78
N VAL A 229 -21.48 -12.11 0.75
CA VAL A 229 -22.08 -10.79 0.89
C VAL A 229 -23.17 -10.59 -0.17
N PRO A 230 -24.38 -10.12 0.20
CA PRO A 230 -25.47 -9.88 -0.75
C PRO A 230 -25.04 -8.96 -1.89
N ALA A 231 -25.65 -9.09 -3.08
CA ALA A 231 -25.40 -8.14 -4.17
C ALA A 231 -25.70 -6.69 -3.74
N ALA A 232 -24.88 -5.73 -4.17
CA ALA A 232 -25.09 -4.33 -3.81
C ALA A 232 -26.43 -3.79 -4.30
N GLY A 233 -27.19 -3.15 -3.43
CA GLY A 233 -28.42 -2.42 -3.76
C GLY A 233 -28.25 -0.90 -3.66
N ARG A 234 -27.33 -0.41 -2.83
CA ARG A 234 -27.07 1.01 -2.57
C ARG A 234 -25.57 1.32 -2.58
N PRO A 235 -24.90 1.20 -3.75
CA PRO A 235 -23.48 1.49 -3.84
C PRO A 235 -23.20 3.00 -3.77
N VAL A 236 -22.07 3.37 -3.18
CA VAL A 236 -21.48 4.70 -3.27
C VAL A 236 -20.22 4.61 -4.15
N ILE A 237 -20.16 5.42 -5.21
CA ILE A 237 -19.03 5.46 -6.15
C ILE A 237 -18.21 6.72 -5.89
N PHE A 238 -17.00 6.55 -5.38
CA PHE A 238 -16.02 7.63 -5.23
C PHE A 238 -15.22 7.80 -6.52
N GLY A 239 -15.13 9.04 -7.01
CA GLY A 239 -14.49 9.34 -8.30
C GLY A 239 -15.39 9.03 -9.50
N ALA A 240 -16.70 9.20 -9.34
CA ALA A 240 -17.70 8.98 -10.39
C ALA A 240 -17.54 9.94 -11.58
N GLY A 241 -16.82 11.05 -11.41
CA GLY A 241 -16.54 12.03 -12.45
C GLY A 241 -15.41 11.64 -13.42
N GLY A 242 -14.59 10.65 -13.07
CA GLY A 242 -13.58 10.10 -13.97
C GLY A 242 -14.19 9.09 -14.97
N PRO A 243 -13.51 8.78 -16.09
CA PRO A 243 -14.08 7.92 -17.14
C PRO A 243 -14.38 6.49 -16.67
N LEU A 244 -13.57 5.93 -15.76
CA LEU A 244 -13.85 4.62 -15.15
C LEU A 244 -15.08 4.68 -14.22
N GLY A 245 -15.18 5.75 -13.41
CA GLY A 245 -16.34 5.98 -12.54
C GLY A 245 -17.63 6.21 -13.33
N ALA A 246 -17.57 6.96 -14.42
CA ALA A 246 -18.68 7.18 -15.35
C ALA A 246 -19.14 5.87 -15.99
N SER A 247 -18.21 5.02 -16.44
CA SER A 247 -18.53 3.70 -16.98
C SER A 247 -19.15 2.78 -15.92
N ALA A 248 -18.62 2.76 -14.70
CA ALA A 248 -19.20 2.00 -13.60
C ALA A 248 -20.62 2.48 -13.26
N ALA A 249 -20.83 3.79 -13.20
CA ALA A 249 -22.13 4.40 -12.92
C ALA A 249 -23.18 4.00 -13.98
N GLU A 250 -22.81 4.04 -15.26
CA GLU A 250 -23.69 3.59 -16.36
C GLU A 250 -24.10 2.11 -16.20
N GLN A 251 -23.13 1.24 -15.93
CA GLN A 251 -23.40 -0.21 -15.80
C GLN A 251 -24.21 -0.55 -14.54
N LEU A 252 -24.00 0.18 -13.44
CA LEU A 252 -24.77 0.02 -12.20
C LEU A 252 -26.19 0.58 -12.34
N ALA A 253 -26.39 1.68 -13.05
CA ALA A 253 -27.72 2.24 -13.32
C ALA A 253 -28.62 1.29 -14.13
N ALA A 254 -28.02 0.38 -14.90
CA ALA A 254 -28.75 -0.67 -15.63
C ALA A 254 -29.23 -1.83 -14.74
N VAL A 255 -28.84 -1.88 -13.45
CA VAL A 255 -29.26 -2.94 -12.52
C VAL A 255 -30.64 -2.61 -11.92
N PRO A 256 -31.68 -3.43 -12.14
CA PRO A 256 -33.02 -3.15 -11.62
C PRO A 256 -33.04 -3.04 -10.09
N GLY A 257 -33.64 -1.97 -9.57
CA GLY A 257 -33.81 -1.72 -8.14
C GLY A 257 -32.58 -1.16 -7.42
N LEU A 258 -31.44 -1.03 -8.09
CA LEU A 258 -30.22 -0.45 -7.53
C LEU A 258 -30.33 1.08 -7.45
N THR A 259 -29.93 1.64 -6.31
CA THR A 259 -29.90 3.10 -6.07
C THR A 259 -28.49 3.57 -5.71
N ALA A 260 -27.75 4.02 -6.71
CA ALA A 260 -26.37 4.49 -6.55
C ALA A 260 -26.26 5.94 -6.06
N THR A 261 -25.26 6.21 -5.21
CA THR A 261 -24.78 7.56 -4.91
C THR A 261 -23.46 7.79 -5.65
N LEU A 262 -23.43 8.78 -6.53
CA LEU A 262 -22.26 9.16 -7.31
C LEU A 262 -21.53 10.31 -6.60
N THR A 263 -20.23 10.17 -6.36
CA THR A 263 -19.45 11.20 -5.67
C THR A 263 -18.20 11.59 -6.43
N ASP A 264 -17.89 12.88 -6.40
CA ASP A 264 -16.66 13.47 -6.93
C ASP A 264 -16.40 14.80 -6.19
N VAL A 265 -15.18 15.35 -6.32
CA VAL A 265 -14.83 16.65 -5.74
C VAL A 265 -15.48 17.82 -6.48
N ARG A 266 -16.01 17.58 -7.68
CA ARG A 266 -16.70 18.56 -8.51
C ARG A 266 -18.04 18.05 -9.02
N PRO A 267 -19.01 18.94 -9.31
CA PRO A 267 -20.29 18.52 -9.86
C PRO A 267 -20.13 17.73 -11.16
N LEU A 268 -20.87 16.63 -11.32
CA LEU A 268 -20.81 15.77 -12.51
C LEU A 268 -21.24 16.53 -13.77
N ALA A 269 -22.18 17.46 -13.65
CA ALA A 269 -22.59 18.33 -14.75
C ALA A 269 -21.44 19.21 -15.28
N GLU A 270 -20.58 19.69 -14.39
CA GLU A 270 -19.39 20.47 -14.78
C GLU A 270 -18.36 19.58 -15.47
N LEU A 271 -18.15 18.37 -14.94
CA LEU A 271 -17.22 17.39 -15.51
C LEU A 271 -17.69 16.88 -16.88
N ALA A 272 -18.99 16.71 -17.07
CA ALA A 272 -19.61 16.29 -18.32
C ALA A 272 -19.43 17.31 -19.45
N ALA A 273 -19.21 18.58 -19.13
CA ALA A 273 -19.01 19.64 -20.12
C ALA A 273 -17.57 19.73 -20.66
N ARG A 274 -16.65 18.92 -20.14
CA ARG A 274 -15.23 18.94 -20.50
C ARG A 274 -14.95 18.05 -21.71
N ALA A 275 -13.79 18.27 -22.33
CA ALA A 275 -13.28 17.32 -23.31
C ALA A 275 -12.99 15.95 -22.63
N PRO A 276 -13.29 14.82 -23.28
CA PRO A 276 -12.91 13.50 -22.80
C PRO A 276 -11.40 13.40 -22.53
N GLN A 277 -11.01 12.57 -21.55
CA GLN A 277 -9.60 12.32 -21.22
C GLN A 277 -8.79 11.79 -22.43
N SER A 278 -9.44 10.99 -23.27
CA SER A 278 -8.89 10.44 -24.51
C SER A 278 -10.04 10.15 -25.50
N PRO A 279 -9.76 9.93 -26.79
CA PRO A 279 -10.78 9.57 -27.77
C PRO A 279 -11.63 8.38 -27.31
N GLY A 280 -12.94 8.61 -27.18
CA GLY A 280 -13.91 7.60 -26.76
C GLY A 280 -13.89 7.24 -25.27
N ALA A 281 -13.17 7.99 -24.43
CA ALA A 281 -13.32 7.90 -22.98
C ALA A 281 -14.71 8.41 -22.54
N PRO A 282 -15.43 7.68 -21.66
CA PRO A 282 -16.70 8.13 -21.12
C PRO A 282 -16.59 9.46 -20.39
N LEU A 283 -17.59 10.30 -20.58
CA LEU A 283 -17.84 11.47 -19.73
C LEU A 283 -18.91 11.10 -18.70
N PRO A 284 -18.85 11.67 -17.48
CA PRO A 284 -19.90 11.45 -16.50
C PRO A 284 -21.23 12.06 -16.97
N ALA A 285 -22.32 11.65 -16.33
CA ALA A 285 -23.62 12.26 -16.49
C ALA A 285 -24.16 12.67 -15.10
N PRO A 286 -24.91 13.78 -14.98
CA PRO A 286 -25.60 14.13 -13.74
C PRO A 286 -26.49 12.98 -13.27
N ALA A 287 -26.49 12.70 -11.97
CA ALA A 287 -27.33 11.65 -11.41
C ALA A 287 -28.82 11.97 -11.65
N ARG A 288 -29.59 10.95 -12.03
CA ARG A 288 -31.05 11.03 -12.18
C ARG A 288 -31.72 10.08 -11.20
N PRO A 289 -32.90 10.40 -10.64
CA PRO A 289 -33.63 9.49 -9.77
C PRO A 289 -33.79 8.09 -10.39
N PRO A 290 -33.60 7.01 -9.60
CA PRO A 290 -33.41 7.01 -8.14
C PRO A 290 -31.98 7.35 -7.68
N HIS A 291 -31.01 7.47 -8.58
CA HIS A 291 -29.62 7.79 -8.25
C HIS A 291 -29.48 9.22 -7.75
N SER A 292 -28.47 9.43 -6.88
CA SER A 292 -28.15 10.75 -6.33
C SER A 292 -26.68 11.10 -6.53
N GLU A 293 -26.38 12.39 -6.47
CA GLU A 293 -25.03 12.94 -6.54
C GLU A 293 -24.68 13.61 -5.21
N ARG A 294 -23.41 13.52 -4.78
CA ARG A 294 -22.86 14.28 -3.65
C ARG A 294 -21.44 14.75 -3.96
N LEU A 295 -21.10 15.96 -3.52
CA LEU A 295 -19.71 16.43 -3.55
C LEU A 295 -18.96 15.82 -2.37
N VAL A 296 -17.88 15.11 -2.67
CA VAL A 296 -17.06 14.43 -1.66
C VAL A 296 -15.59 14.50 -2.05
N ASP A 297 -14.78 15.01 -1.15
CA ASP A 297 -13.33 14.85 -1.18
C ASP A 297 -12.94 13.61 -0.36
N VAL A 298 -12.31 12.62 -1.02
CA VAL A 298 -11.87 11.39 -0.33
C VAL A 298 -10.70 11.63 0.63
N THR A 299 -10.06 12.80 0.56
CA THR A 299 -9.03 13.21 1.52
C THR A 299 -9.63 13.75 2.83
N ASP A 300 -10.94 14.02 2.85
CA ASP A 300 -11.72 14.39 4.04
C ASP A 300 -12.47 13.15 4.56
N GLN A 301 -12.00 12.60 5.68
CA GLN A 301 -12.56 11.39 6.28
C GLN A 301 -14.03 11.55 6.70
N ASP A 302 -14.43 12.74 7.16
CA ASP A 302 -15.80 13.01 7.59
C ASP A 302 -16.75 13.01 6.39
N GLN A 303 -16.32 13.60 5.25
CA GLN A 303 -17.12 13.56 4.03
C GLN A 303 -17.28 12.13 3.50
N VAL A 304 -16.22 11.31 3.53
CA VAL A 304 -16.30 9.89 3.15
C VAL A 304 -17.25 9.13 4.06
N LEU A 305 -17.15 9.34 5.38
CA LEU A 305 -18.01 8.70 6.38
C LEU A 305 -19.49 9.07 6.19
N GLN A 306 -19.78 10.35 5.93
CA GLN A 306 -21.14 10.82 5.66
C GLN A 306 -21.68 10.27 4.33
N ALA A 307 -20.83 10.20 3.30
CA ALA A 307 -21.20 9.62 2.01
C ALA A 307 -21.56 8.13 2.11
N ALA A 308 -20.88 7.39 3.00
CA ALA A 308 -21.12 5.97 3.24
C ALA A 308 -22.41 5.66 4.02
N THR A 309 -23.08 6.66 4.60
CA THR A 309 -24.27 6.46 5.43
C THR A 309 -25.41 5.80 4.63
N GLY A 310 -25.81 4.60 5.05
CA GLY A 310 -26.88 3.82 4.42
C GLY A 310 -26.47 3.06 3.15
N ALA A 311 -25.18 3.08 2.79
CA ALA A 311 -24.64 2.28 1.70
C ALA A 311 -24.52 0.79 2.09
N ASP A 312 -24.44 -0.09 1.08
CA ASP A 312 -24.12 -1.52 1.26
C ASP A 312 -22.89 -1.98 0.46
N CYS A 313 -22.30 -1.06 -0.30
CA CYS A 313 -21.11 -1.27 -1.11
C CYS A 313 -20.41 0.07 -1.34
N LEU A 314 -19.09 0.13 -1.17
CA LEU A 314 -18.28 1.29 -1.54
C LEU A 314 -17.45 0.95 -2.77
N ILE A 315 -17.37 1.83 -3.76
CA ILE A 315 -16.62 1.61 -5.00
C ILE A 315 -15.61 2.74 -5.14
N ASN A 316 -14.33 2.41 -5.13
CA ASN A 316 -13.25 3.39 -5.21
C ASN A 316 -12.67 3.46 -6.63
N CYS A 317 -13.10 4.48 -7.38
CA CYS A 317 -12.56 4.84 -8.70
C CYS A 317 -11.66 6.09 -8.63
N THR A 318 -11.31 6.56 -7.43
CA THR A 318 -10.47 7.76 -7.27
C THR A 318 -9.03 7.50 -7.73
N VAL A 319 -8.43 8.54 -8.32
CA VAL A 319 -7.08 8.45 -8.85
C VAL A 319 -6.43 9.82 -8.99
N ILE A 320 -5.17 9.90 -8.57
CA ILE A 320 -4.20 10.93 -8.97
C ILE A 320 -2.93 10.23 -9.46
N ARG A 321 -2.33 10.73 -10.54
CA ARG A 321 -1.18 10.07 -11.20
C ARG A 321 0.15 10.81 -11.07
N HIS A 322 0.13 12.13 -11.18
CA HIS A 322 1.35 12.92 -11.40
C HIS A 322 1.68 13.87 -10.26
N ASP A 323 0.66 14.42 -9.61
CA ASP A 323 0.84 15.28 -8.46
C ASP A 323 1.23 14.45 -7.24
N VAL A 324 2.36 14.79 -6.60
CA VAL A 324 2.94 13.96 -5.54
C VAL A 324 2.06 13.92 -4.31
N ASP A 325 1.72 15.08 -3.80
CA ASP A 325 0.97 15.21 -2.55
C ASP A 325 -0.43 14.65 -2.72
N ALA A 326 -1.11 15.00 -3.80
CA ALA A 326 -2.43 14.50 -4.09
C ALA A 326 -2.43 13.00 -4.44
N ALA A 327 -1.36 12.43 -5.00
CA ALA A 327 -1.27 10.98 -5.22
C ALA A 327 -1.33 10.21 -3.90
N PHE A 328 -0.56 10.58 -2.89
CA PHE A 328 -0.64 9.91 -1.59
C PHE A 328 -1.96 10.21 -0.86
N ARG A 329 -2.39 11.47 -0.83
CA ARG A 329 -3.66 11.83 -0.17
C ARG A 329 -4.86 11.13 -0.78
N VAL A 330 -4.98 11.09 -2.11
CA VAL A 330 -6.13 10.46 -2.78
C VAL A 330 -5.99 8.94 -2.83
N ASN A 331 -4.85 8.42 -3.30
CA ASN A 331 -4.73 6.99 -3.57
C ASN A 331 -4.48 6.15 -2.30
N VAL A 332 -3.83 6.72 -1.27
CA VAL A 332 -3.50 6.04 -0.01
C VAL A 332 -4.49 6.43 1.09
N LEU A 333 -4.56 7.72 1.46
CA LEU A 333 -5.45 8.15 2.54
C LEU A 333 -6.93 8.04 2.14
N GLY A 334 -7.28 8.25 0.87
CA GLY A 334 -8.63 8.01 0.38
C GLY A 334 -9.03 6.52 0.46
N ALA A 335 -8.11 5.59 0.20
CA ALA A 335 -8.37 4.16 0.40
C ALA A 335 -8.55 3.84 1.90
N TYR A 336 -7.71 4.41 2.76
CA TYR A 336 -7.86 4.29 4.22
C TYR A 336 -9.21 4.83 4.72
N ALA A 337 -9.61 6.03 4.29
CA ALA A 337 -10.88 6.65 4.67
C ALA A 337 -12.08 5.78 4.26
N ILE A 338 -12.04 5.21 3.05
CA ILE A 338 -13.09 4.32 2.54
C ILE A 338 -13.17 3.03 3.37
N MET A 339 -12.03 2.40 3.69
CA MET A 339 -12.02 1.19 4.53
C MET A 339 -12.48 1.49 5.97
N LYS A 340 -12.09 2.63 6.54
CA LYS A 340 -12.56 3.10 7.85
C LYS A 340 -14.07 3.32 7.85
N ALA A 341 -14.62 3.98 6.83
CA ALA A 341 -16.06 4.17 6.68
C ALA A 341 -16.81 2.83 6.51
N ALA A 342 -16.20 1.86 5.81
CA ALA A 342 -16.77 0.52 5.68
C ALA A 342 -16.87 -0.19 7.03
N VAL A 343 -15.81 -0.14 7.85
CA VAL A 343 -15.80 -0.70 9.20
C VAL A 343 -16.83 -0.01 10.09
N GLU A 344 -16.84 1.33 10.11
CA GLU A 344 -17.73 2.14 10.98
C GLU A 344 -19.22 1.89 10.69
N HIS A 345 -19.59 1.77 9.40
CA HIS A 345 -20.98 1.52 8.99
C HIS A 345 -21.33 0.03 8.84
N GLY A 346 -20.38 -0.88 9.11
CA GLY A 346 -20.59 -2.32 8.93
C GLY A 346 -20.82 -2.75 7.47
N ILE A 347 -20.28 -2.00 6.50
CA ILE A 347 -20.39 -2.30 5.08
C ILE A 347 -19.44 -3.45 4.73
N ARG A 348 -19.99 -4.52 4.17
CA ARG A 348 -19.23 -5.76 3.91
C ARG A 348 -18.70 -5.90 2.49
N ARG A 349 -18.80 -4.87 1.66
CA ARG A 349 -18.22 -4.86 0.30
C ARG A 349 -17.55 -3.53 -0.03
N VAL A 350 -16.31 -3.61 -0.53
CA VAL A 350 -15.56 -2.47 -1.09
C VAL A 350 -14.93 -2.88 -2.42
N VAL A 351 -15.29 -2.29 -3.55
CA VAL A 351 -14.61 -2.55 -4.83
C VAL A 351 -13.46 -1.56 -4.97
N GLN A 352 -12.22 -2.06 -4.97
CA GLN A 352 -11.02 -1.25 -5.14
C GLN A 352 -10.51 -1.33 -6.58
N THR A 353 -10.12 -0.21 -7.18
CA THR A 353 -9.53 -0.17 -8.52
C THR A 353 -8.07 0.25 -8.48
N GLY A 354 -7.24 -0.24 -9.41
CA GLY A 354 -5.82 0.12 -9.49
C GLY A 354 -5.18 -0.13 -10.85
N PRO A 355 -3.95 0.36 -11.10
CA PRO A 355 -3.19 0.00 -12.27
C PRO A 355 -2.64 -1.42 -12.15
N ALA A 356 -2.40 -2.11 -13.27
CA ALA A 356 -1.67 -3.37 -13.28
C ALA A 356 -0.24 -3.17 -12.75
N GLN A 357 0.16 -4.02 -11.81
CA GLN A 357 1.45 -3.91 -11.09
C GLN A 357 2.41 -5.05 -11.46
N VAL A 358 2.19 -5.70 -12.60
CA VAL A 358 3.00 -6.82 -13.09
C VAL A 358 3.69 -6.48 -14.42
N LEU A 359 3.71 -5.18 -14.78
CA LEU A 359 4.10 -4.71 -16.10
C LEU A 359 5.57 -4.26 -16.21
N LEU A 360 6.32 -4.23 -15.10
CA LEU A 360 7.73 -3.84 -15.12
C LEU A 360 8.57 -4.83 -15.94
N ALA A 361 9.63 -4.31 -16.56
CA ALA A 361 10.57 -5.10 -17.36
C ALA A 361 11.54 -5.92 -16.50
N ASP A 362 12.22 -6.89 -17.12
CA ASP A 362 13.29 -7.65 -16.49
C ASP A 362 14.46 -6.74 -16.07
N PRO A 363 15.20 -7.10 -15.00
CA PRO A 363 15.02 -8.29 -14.17
C PRO A 363 14.00 -8.10 -13.02
N ILE A 364 13.25 -6.99 -12.99
CA ILE A 364 12.47 -6.57 -11.82
C ILE A 364 11.03 -7.07 -11.87
N GLY A 365 10.41 -7.01 -13.05
CA GLY A 365 9.02 -7.41 -13.26
C GLY A 365 8.87 -8.66 -14.11
N TYR A 366 7.76 -8.74 -14.83
CA TYR A 366 7.29 -9.95 -15.50
C TYR A 366 7.00 -9.71 -16.99
N ALA A 367 7.51 -8.60 -17.56
CA ALA A 367 7.21 -8.23 -18.93
C ALA A 367 7.76 -9.22 -19.97
N SER A 368 8.68 -10.13 -19.61
CA SER A 368 9.15 -11.19 -20.51
C SER A 368 8.53 -12.55 -20.23
N ASP A 369 7.75 -12.68 -19.16
CA ASP A 369 7.15 -13.95 -18.75
C ASP A 369 5.90 -14.31 -19.57
N ARG A 370 5.37 -15.51 -19.32
CA ARG A 370 4.12 -16.03 -19.89
C ARG A 370 3.19 -16.50 -18.78
N ALA A 371 1.90 -16.33 -19.00
CA ALA A 371 0.84 -16.76 -18.09
C ALA A 371 0.97 -16.19 -16.66
N VAL A 372 1.42 -14.94 -16.54
CA VAL A 372 1.46 -14.17 -15.29
C VAL A 372 0.05 -14.06 -14.72
N ARG A 373 -0.15 -14.67 -13.56
CA ARG A 373 -1.46 -14.79 -12.91
C ARG A 373 -1.78 -13.57 -12.03
N PRO A 374 -3.06 -13.29 -11.73
CA PRO A 374 -3.42 -12.18 -10.84
C PRO A 374 -2.86 -12.30 -9.41
N ASP A 375 -2.60 -13.52 -8.94
CA ASP A 375 -1.93 -13.83 -7.66
C ASP A 375 -0.41 -13.61 -7.68
N THR A 376 0.16 -13.18 -8.81
CA THR A 376 1.59 -12.88 -8.92
C THR A 376 1.92 -11.64 -8.07
N PRO A 377 2.97 -11.67 -7.24
CA PRO A 377 3.32 -10.54 -6.38
C PRO A 377 3.51 -9.24 -7.16
N ALA A 378 2.87 -8.17 -6.70
CA ALA A 378 3.01 -6.84 -7.30
C ALA A 378 4.47 -6.35 -7.34
N ARG A 379 4.75 -5.54 -8.36
CA ARG A 379 6.01 -4.85 -8.67
C ARG A 379 5.68 -3.43 -9.13
N ALA A 380 5.44 -2.54 -8.17
CA ALA A 380 5.02 -1.17 -8.46
C ALA A 380 6.21 -0.24 -8.79
N GLY A 381 7.39 -0.56 -8.24
CA GLY A 381 8.57 0.28 -8.39
C GLY A 381 8.44 1.64 -7.70
N SER A 382 9.29 2.59 -8.08
CA SER A 382 9.33 3.94 -7.49
C SER A 382 8.38 4.95 -8.14
N ALA A 383 7.74 4.59 -9.25
CA ALA A 383 6.82 5.47 -9.96
C ALA A 383 5.59 5.79 -9.10
N ILE A 384 5.39 7.06 -8.77
CA ILE A 384 4.46 7.49 -7.72
C ILE A 384 3.03 7.00 -7.89
N TYR A 385 2.51 7.00 -9.12
CA TYR A 385 1.17 6.49 -9.39
C TYR A 385 1.02 5.01 -9.02
N PHE A 386 1.96 4.17 -9.46
CA PHE A 386 1.90 2.74 -9.20
C PHE A 386 2.13 2.44 -7.72
N LEU A 387 3.09 3.13 -7.10
CA LEU A 387 3.41 2.95 -5.69
C LEU A 387 2.27 3.36 -4.78
N SER A 388 1.70 4.55 -4.96
CA SER A 388 0.59 5.02 -4.13
C SER A 388 -0.66 4.15 -4.28
N LYS A 389 -0.94 3.60 -5.47
CA LYS A 389 -2.04 2.64 -5.64
C LYS A 389 -1.75 1.27 -5.03
N LEU A 390 -0.49 0.81 -5.02
CA LEU A 390 -0.09 -0.41 -4.28
C LEU A 390 -0.34 -0.22 -2.78
N LEU A 391 0.12 0.89 -2.21
CA LEU A 391 -0.05 1.20 -0.80
C LEU A 391 -1.53 1.29 -0.42
N GLY A 392 -2.37 1.94 -1.23
CA GLY A 392 -3.81 1.96 -1.03
C GLY A 392 -4.45 0.56 -1.08
N SER A 393 -4.04 -0.29 -2.01
CA SER A 393 -4.54 -1.68 -2.09
C SER A 393 -4.06 -2.55 -0.93
N GLU A 394 -2.86 -2.30 -0.39
CA GLU A 394 -2.38 -3.00 0.81
C GLU A 394 -3.23 -2.64 2.04
N ILE A 395 -3.64 -1.38 2.18
CA ILE A 395 -4.60 -0.96 3.22
C ILE A 395 -5.92 -1.71 3.04
N CYS A 396 -6.46 -1.76 1.82
CA CYS A 396 -7.67 -2.52 1.51
C CYS A 396 -7.54 -4.00 1.89
N ARG A 397 -6.41 -4.64 1.57
CA ARG A 397 -6.14 -6.04 1.92
C ARG A 397 -6.13 -6.28 3.43
N ILE A 398 -5.39 -5.46 4.17
CA ILE A 398 -5.28 -5.56 5.64
C ILE A 398 -6.66 -5.45 6.30
N PHE A 399 -7.44 -4.44 5.92
CA PHE A 399 -8.79 -4.27 6.45
C PHE A 399 -9.76 -5.39 6.01
N ALA A 400 -9.67 -5.84 4.75
CA ALA A 400 -10.49 -6.92 4.23
C ALA A 400 -10.29 -8.22 5.00
N GLU A 401 -9.04 -8.62 5.24
CA GLU A 401 -8.69 -9.82 6.00
C GLU A 401 -9.09 -9.70 7.46
N ARG A 402 -8.82 -8.54 8.09
CA ARG A 402 -9.14 -8.25 9.50
C ARG A 402 -10.64 -8.29 9.79
N TYR A 403 -11.45 -7.69 8.91
CA TYR A 403 -12.87 -7.44 9.15
C TYR A 403 -13.80 -8.32 8.30
N GLY A 404 -13.25 -9.20 7.45
CA GLY A 404 -14.04 -10.04 6.54
C GLY A 404 -14.84 -9.23 5.52
N ILE A 405 -14.27 -8.12 5.03
CA ILE A 405 -14.89 -7.25 4.02
C ILE A 405 -14.55 -7.80 2.64
N ALA A 406 -15.57 -8.08 1.81
CA ALA A 406 -15.37 -8.52 0.44
C ALA A 406 -14.82 -7.38 -0.43
N THR A 407 -13.53 -7.47 -0.75
CA THR A 407 -12.74 -6.37 -1.30
C THR A 407 -12.00 -6.77 -2.58
N PRO A 408 -12.71 -7.02 -3.70
CA PRO A 408 -12.04 -7.38 -4.94
C PRO A 408 -11.22 -6.18 -5.46
N VAL A 409 -9.94 -6.42 -5.75
CA VAL A 409 -9.03 -5.42 -6.31
C VAL A 409 -8.95 -5.62 -7.82
N LEU A 410 -9.52 -4.68 -8.57
CA LEU A 410 -9.58 -4.70 -10.03
C LEU A 410 -8.40 -3.91 -10.62
N LEU A 411 -7.48 -4.62 -11.26
CA LEU A 411 -6.31 -4.03 -11.90
C LEU A 411 -6.57 -3.79 -13.38
N PHE A 412 -6.24 -2.58 -13.85
CA PHE A 412 -6.42 -2.10 -15.21
C PHE A 412 -5.13 -1.50 -15.77
N GLU A 413 -4.99 -1.33 -17.07
CA GLU A 413 -3.88 -0.53 -17.63
C GLU A 413 -4.33 0.32 -18.82
N THR A 414 -4.69 -0.31 -19.94
CA THR A 414 -5.07 0.41 -21.15
C THR A 414 -6.57 0.31 -21.40
N LEU A 415 -7.32 1.38 -21.12
CA LEU A 415 -8.77 1.44 -21.35
C LEU A 415 -9.06 2.19 -22.65
N ILE A 416 -9.83 1.57 -23.56
CA ILE A 416 -10.09 2.11 -24.90
C ILE A 416 -11.57 2.03 -25.28
N ALA A 417 -11.97 2.80 -26.29
CA ALA A 417 -13.26 2.57 -26.94
C ALA A 417 -13.25 1.22 -27.68
N PRO A 418 -14.37 0.47 -27.71
CA PRO A 418 -14.44 -0.81 -28.42
C PRO A 418 -14.03 -0.71 -29.90
N THR A 419 -14.27 0.45 -30.52
CA THR A 419 -13.99 0.71 -31.95
C THR A 419 -12.67 1.43 -32.20
N ALA A 420 -11.82 1.65 -31.19
CA ALA A 420 -10.57 2.38 -31.37
C ALA A 420 -9.60 1.61 -32.29
N THR A 421 -9.05 2.26 -33.31
CA THR A 421 -8.11 1.67 -34.29
C THR A 421 -6.69 2.21 -34.20
N ASP A 422 -6.48 3.30 -33.46
CA ASP A 422 -5.21 4.01 -33.28
C ASP A 422 -4.65 3.85 -31.85
N GLY A 423 -3.39 4.26 -31.62
CA GLY A 423 -2.73 4.17 -30.32
C GLY A 423 -1.97 2.87 -30.06
N TRP A 424 -1.31 2.80 -28.91
CA TRP A 424 -0.48 1.65 -28.52
C TRP A 424 -1.33 0.41 -28.22
N THR A 425 -0.90 -0.76 -28.69
CA THR A 425 -1.57 -2.05 -28.45
C THR A 425 -0.92 -2.72 -27.24
N SER A 426 -1.68 -2.88 -26.16
CA SER A 426 -1.25 -3.53 -24.92
C SER A 426 -1.88 -4.91 -24.72
N PRO A 427 -1.16 -5.91 -24.18
CA PRO A 427 -1.76 -7.17 -23.73
C PRO A 427 -2.76 -7.02 -22.58
N PHE A 428 -2.84 -5.83 -21.95
CA PHE A 428 -3.72 -5.52 -20.83
C PHE A 428 -4.81 -4.48 -21.23
N MET A 429 -5.17 -4.43 -22.51
CA MET A 429 -6.29 -3.62 -22.99
C MET A 429 -7.64 -4.14 -22.49
N ILE A 430 -8.57 -3.22 -22.23
CA ILE A 430 -9.99 -3.49 -21.97
C ILE A 430 -10.84 -2.37 -22.58
N SER A 431 -12.07 -2.67 -22.99
CA SER A 431 -12.99 -1.62 -23.41
C SER A 431 -13.52 -0.83 -22.20
N TRP A 432 -13.91 0.43 -22.41
CA TRP A 432 -14.58 1.19 -21.36
C TRP A 432 -15.85 0.49 -20.84
N PRO A 433 -16.81 0.04 -21.70
CA PRO A 433 -17.99 -0.70 -21.23
C PRO A 433 -17.65 -1.96 -20.41
N ASP A 434 -16.65 -2.74 -20.83
CA ASP A 434 -16.23 -3.92 -20.08
C ASP A 434 -15.59 -3.57 -18.74
N ALA A 435 -14.86 -2.46 -18.64
CA ALA A 435 -14.31 -2.00 -17.37
C ALA A 435 -15.44 -1.67 -16.36
N GLY A 436 -16.51 -1.00 -16.82
CA GLY A 436 -17.71 -0.78 -16.02
C GLY A 436 -18.42 -2.09 -15.66
N ARG A 437 -18.52 -3.05 -16.59
CA ARG A 437 -19.13 -4.36 -16.33
C ARG A 437 -18.35 -5.17 -15.30
N ALA A 438 -17.03 -5.09 -15.30
CA ALA A 438 -16.17 -5.71 -14.30
C ALA A 438 -16.44 -5.13 -12.89
N ILE A 439 -16.55 -3.80 -12.77
CA ILE A 439 -16.89 -3.13 -11.51
C ILE A 439 -18.30 -3.54 -11.04
N ARG A 440 -19.28 -3.58 -11.95
CA ARG A 440 -20.63 -4.07 -11.65
C ARG A 440 -20.60 -5.51 -11.14
N ALA A 441 -19.89 -6.41 -11.82
CA ALA A 441 -19.78 -7.81 -11.42
C ALA A 441 -19.14 -7.95 -10.02
N ALA A 442 -18.08 -7.20 -9.74
CA ALA A 442 -17.47 -7.12 -8.42
C ALA A 442 -18.43 -6.58 -7.34
N ALA A 443 -19.29 -5.62 -7.68
CA ALA A 443 -20.28 -5.06 -6.76
C ALA A 443 -21.44 -6.03 -6.45
N THR A 444 -21.72 -6.99 -7.34
CA THR A 444 -22.91 -7.86 -7.24
C THR A 444 -22.62 -9.34 -7.03
N VAL A 445 -21.36 -9.78 -7.15
CA VAL A 445 -20.98 -11.18 -6.93
C VAL A 445 -21.31 -11.63 -5.50
N PRO A 446 -22.01 -12.78 -5.30
CA PRO A 446 -22.53 -13.17 -3.99
C PRO A 446 -21.47 -13.71 -3.02
N GLU A 447 -20.34 -14.17 -3.55
CA GLU A 447 -19.25 -14.79 -2.79
C GLU A 447 -17.91 -14.46 -3.44
N LEU A 448 -16.89 -14.19 -2.62
CA LEU A 448 -15.49 -14.15 -3.04
C LEU A 448 -14.74 -15.33 -2.40
N PRO A 449 -13.74 -15.92 -3.09
CA PRO A 449 -12.98 -17.07 -2.57
C PRO A 449 -12.12 -16.72 -1.36
N GLU A 450 -11.76 -15.44 -1.22
CA GLU A 450 -11.00 -14.86 -0.12
C GLU A 450 -11.46 -13.39 0.07
N PRO A 451 -11.08 -12.69 1.15
CA PRO A 451 -11.53 -11.33 1.40
C PRO A 451 -11.04 -10.32 0.37
N CYS A 452 -9.83 -10.45 -0.19
CA CYS A 452 -9.22 -9.43 -1.05
C CYS A 452 -8.58 -10.01 -2.33
N PRO A 453 -9.36 -10.67 -3.22
CA PRO A 453 -8.80 -11.24 -4.44
C PRO A 453 -8.35 -10.13 -5.41
N VAL A 454 -7.16 -10.28 -5.97
CA VAL A 454 -6.62 -9.40 -7.01
C VAL A 454 -6.98 -9.95 -8.38
N LEU A 455 -7.51 -9.12 -9.27
CA LEU A 455 -8.01 -9.52 -10.59
C LEU A 455 -7.41 -8.66 -11.71
N HIS A 456 -6.88 -9.30 -12.74
CA HIS A 456 -6.51 -8.62 -13.99
C HIS A 456 -7.74 -8.39 -14.86
N VAL A 457 -8.11 -7.13 -15.08
CA VAL A 457 -9.24 -6.77 -15.94
C VAL A 457 -8.73 -6.41 -17.33
N ARG A 458 -8.81 -7.37 -18.26
CA ARG A 458 -8.39 -7.23 -19.66
C ARG A 458 -9.27 -8.06 -20.60
N ALA A 459 -9.45 -7.58 -21.81
CA ALA A 459 -10.10 -8.32 -22.89
C ALA A 459 -9.24 -9.54 -23.29
N PRO A 460 -9.83 -10.57 -23.92
CA PRO A 460 -9.09 -11.61 -24.60
C PRO A 460 -7.98 -11.04 -25.50
N SER A 461 -6.86 -11.75 -25.60
CA SER A 461 -5.68 -11.27 -26.32
C SER A 461 -4.88 -12.47 -26.78
N PRO A 462 -4.38 -12.45 -28.03
CA PRO A 462 -3.49 -13.49 -28.55
C PRO A 462 -2.12 -13.49 -27.87
N HIS A 463 -1.77 -12.44 -27.12
CA HIS A 463 -0.46 -12.29 -26.49
C HIS A 463 -0.21 -13.36 -25.40
N GLY A 464 -1.25 -13.80 -24.67
CA GLY A 464 -1.14 -14.88 -23.68
C GLY A 464 -0.21 -14.63 -22.48
N ARG A 465 0.27 -13.40 -22.28
CA ARG A 465 1.22 -13.04 -21.21
C ARG A 465 0.55 -12.95 -19.85
N TYR A 466 -0.50 -12.14 -19.71
CA TYR A 466 -1.19 -11.94 -18.44
C TYR A 466 -2.48 -12.74 -18.43
N ARG A 467 -2.72 -13.56 -17.41
CA ARG A 467 -3.97 -14.32 -17.25
C ARG A 467 -5.06 -13.44 -16.65
N ALA A 468 -6.29 -13.66 -17.07
CA ALA A 468 -7.49 -12.97 -16.58
C ALA A 468 -8.62 -13.97 -16.24
N ASP A 469 -8.26 -15.23 -15.98
CA ASP A 469 -9.22 -16.30 -15.68
C ASP A 469 -10.07 -15.98 -14.44
N GLY A 470 -9.50 -15.22 -13.49
CA GLY A 470 -10.17 -14.74 -12.30
C GLY A 470 -11.45 -13.93 -12.56
N LEU A 471 -11.60 -13.31 -13.74
CA LEU A 471 -12.87 -12.65 -14.08
C LEU A 471 -14.02 -13.66 -14.12
N ALA A 472 -13.79 -14.81 -14.77
CA ALA A 472 -14.79 -15.87 -14.85
C ALA A 472 -14.88 -16.67 -13.54
N GLU A 473 -13.73 -17.03 -12.97
CA GLU A 473 -13.65 -17.89 -11.77
C GLU A 473 -14.15 -17.18 -10.50
N VAL A 474 -13.88 -15.88 -10.36
CA VAL A 474 -14.23 -15.11 -9.15
C VAL A 474 -15.48 -14.27 -9.36
N LEU A 475 -15.61 -13.54 -10.48
CA LEU A 475 -16.74 -12.64 -10.71
C LEU A 475 -17.89 -13.26 -11.50
N GLY A 476 -17.70 -14.47 -12.05
CA GLY A 476 -18.70 -15.11 -12.93
C GLY A 476 -18.94 -14.34 -14.23
N TRP A 477 -17.96 -13.54 -14.68
CA TRP A 477 -18.11 -12.63 -15.81
C TRP A 477 -16.90 -12.70 -16.76
N GLN A 478 -17.13 -12.46 -18.05
CA GLN A 478 -16.07 -12.32 -19.05
C GLN A 478 -16.31 -11.07 -19.89
N PRO A 479 -15.25 -10.41 -20.40
CA PRO A 479 -15.38 -9.28 -21.33
C PRO A 479 -16.25 -9.64 -22.53
N GLU A 480 -17.14 -8.71 -22.92
CA GLU A 480 -18.01 -8.85 -24.09
C GLU A 480 -17.33 -8.34 -25.36
N ASP A 481 -16.38 -7.41 -25.25
CA ASP A 481 -15.63 -6.86 -26.37
C ASP A 481 -14.27 -7.60 -26.54
N SER A 482 -14.01 -8.18 -27.72
CA SER A 482 -12.78 -8.99 -27.93
C SER A 482 -11.52 -8.17 -28.19
N LEU A 483 -11.67 -6.99 -28.80
CA LEU A 483 -10.56 -6.11 -29.23
C LEU A 483 -9.54 -6.78 -30.18
N ASP A 484 -9.91 -7.87 -30.87
CA ASP A 484 -8.99 -8.62 -31.75
C ASP A 484 -8.48 -7.77 -32.92
N HIS A 485 -9.28 -6.79 -33.38
CA HIS A 485 -8.89 -5.85 -34.44
C HIS A 485 -7.64 -5.04 -34.11
N ARG A 486 -7.30 -4.89 -32.82
CA ARG A 486 -6.08 -4.22 -32.34
C ARG A 486 -4.80 -5.03 -32.59
N TRP A 487 -4.95 -6.34 -32.80
CA TRP A 487 -3.86 -7.30 -33.04
C TRP A 487 -3.77 -7.73 -34.51
N ALA A 488 -4.84 -7.51 -35.27
CA ALA A 488 -4.90 -7.83 -36.68
C ALA A 488 -3.90 -6.98 -37.49
N ARG A 489 -3.43 -7.54 -38.61
CA ARG A 489 -2.66 -6.75 -39.57
C ARG A 489 -3.56 -5.68 -40.20
N PRO A 490 -3.01 -4.50 -40.57
CA PRO A 490 -3.74 -3.46 -41.27
C PRO A 490 -4.41 -3.93 -42.56
#